data_AF-A0A7J2NNE2-F1
#
_entry.id   AF-A0A7J2NNE2-F1
#
_cell.length_a   1.000
_cell.length_b   1.000
_cell.length_c   1.000
_cell.angle_alpha   90.00
_cell.angle_beta   90.00
_cell.angle_gamma   90.00
#
_symmetry.space_group_name_H-M   'P 1'
#
loop_
_entity.id
_entity.type
_entity.pdbx_description
1 polymer ?
#
loop_
_entity_poly.entity_id
_entity_poly.type
_entity_poly.pdbx_seq_one_letter_code
_entity_poly.pdbx_strand_id
1 'polypeptide(L)'
;MKLKLQLVRDGETILEIPLSPLDWPKEQLEIEFKAFEDDIQKFSSMFDVLSNQTRIKMMRRLVEAEDSTMNFADFIRDLDLNPKTVWENSKKLTDSGFLTKTGRGTYCCSEFSQSAFLTLSLALRRLLESLEEIEDLRR
;
A
#
# COMPACT_ATOMS: atom_id res chain seq x y z
N MET A 1 9.40 -8.89 26.00
CA MET A 1 8.43 -7.87 25.56
C MET A 1 7.56 -8.50 24.48
N LYS A 2 6.23 -8.37 24.59
CA LYS A 2 5.30 -8.80 23.54
C LYS A 2 4.97 -7.60 22.68
N LEU A 3 5.21 -7.68 21.38
CA LEU A 3 4.97 -6.59 20.43
C LEU A 3 3.83 -7.00 19.50
N LYS A 4 2.94 -6.05 19.19
CA LYS A 4 1.78 -6.26 18.33
C LYS A 4 1.46 -5.01 17.53
N LEU A 5 0.88 -5.19 16.35
CA LEU A 5 0.29 -4.12 15.55
C LEU A 5 -1.21 -4.04 15.85
N GLN A 6 -1.75 -2.83 15.94
CA GLN A 6 -3.18 -2.60 16.11
C GLN A 6 -3.69 -1.65 15.03
N LEU A 7 -4.83 -1.98 14.43
CA LEU A 7 -5.63 -1.04 13.65
C LEU A 7 -6.78 -0.56 14.53
N VAL A 8 -6.90 0.76 14.68
CA VAL A 8 -7.89 1.39 15.55
C VAL A 8 -8.81 2.27 14.71
N ARG A 9 -10.12 2.13 14.89
CA ARG A 9 -11.16 2.97 14.27
C ARG A 9 -11.97 3.61 15.40
N ASP A 10 -12.04 4.94 15.41
CA ASP A 10 -12.83 5.70 16.40
C ASP A 10 -12.53 5.33 17.87
N GLY A 11 -11.26 4.98 18.16
CA GLY A 11 -10.81 4.54 19.48
C GLY A 11 -10.99 3.05 19.78
N GLU A 12 -11.67 2.30 18.90
CA GLU A 12 -11.87 0.87 19.03
C GLU A 12 -10.84 0.08 18.22
N THR A 13 -10.19 -0.91 18.85
CA THR A 13 -9.27 -1.81 18.13
C THR A 13 -10.07 -2.76 17.26
N ILE A 14 -9.88 -2.68 15.93
CA ILE A 14 -10.57 -3.53 14.95
C ILE A 14 -9.69 -4.67 14.41
N LEU A 15 -8.37 -4.57 14.59
CA LEU A 15 -7.42 -5.62 14.22
C LEU A 15 -6.24 -5.60 15.20
N GLU A 16 -5.75 -6.78 15.55
CA GLU A 16 -4.56 -6.95 16.37
C GLU A 16 -3.71 -8.10 15.82
N ILE A 17 -2.43 -7.86 15.58
CA ILE A 17 -1.50 -8.82 14.99
C ILE A 17 -0.25 -8.92 15.89
N PRO A 18 -0.04 -10.03 16.61
CA PRO A 18 1.21 -10.30 17.30
C PRO A 18 2.40 -10.40 16.33
N LEU A 19 3.51 -9.75 16.65
CA LEU A 19 4.74 -9.76 15.83
C LEU A 19 5.72 -10.88 16.20
N SER A 20 5.30 -11.81 17.06
CA SER A 20 6.05 -13.00 17.43
C SER A 20 5.15 -14.22 17.24
N PRO A 21 5.59 -15.27 16.53
CA PRO A 21 4.84 -16.53 16.41
C PRO A 21 4.47 -17.14 17.77
N LEU A 22 5.30 -16.92 18.80
CA LEU A 22 5.08 -17.43 20.16
C LEU A 22 3.95 -16.69 20.90
N ASP A 23 3.55 -15.52 20.42
CA ASP A 23 2.49 -14.71 21.00
C ASP A 23 1.12 -14.96 20.35
N TRP A 24 1.05 -15.82 19.33
CA TRP A 24 -0.22 -16.23 18.72
C TRP A 24 -0.89 -17.37 19.49
N PRO A 25 -2.23 -17.39 19.53
CA PRO A 25 -2.96 -18.60 19.89
C PRO A 25 -2.63 -19.73 18.91
N LYS A 26 -2.44 -20.96 19.44
CA LYS A 26 -1.86 -22.10 18.72
C LYS A 26 -2.49 -22.36 17.34
N GLU A 27 -3.82 -22.32 17.25
CA GLU A 27 -4.56 -22.63 16.02
C GLU A 27 -4.79 -21.40 15.14
N GLN A 28 -4.69 -20.19 15.70
CA GLN A 28 -5.00 -18.97 14.97
C GLN A 28 -3.93 -18.65 13.93
N LEU A 29 -2.64 -18.82 14.26
CA LEU A 29 -1.55 -18.55 13.33
C LEU A 29 -1.63 -19.47 12.08
N GLU A 30 -2.01 -20.72 12.27
CA GLU A 30 -2.20 -21.69 11.16
C GLU A 30 -3.36 -21.28 10.25
N ILE A 31 -4.47 -20.80 10.83
CA ILE A 31 -5.63 -20.28 10.08
C ILE A 31 -5.22 -19.05 9.25
N GLU A 32 -4.49 -18.10 9.85
CA GLU A 32 -4.01 -16.90 9.17
C GLU A 32 -3.06 -17.24 8.01
N PHE A 33 -2.12 -18.18 8.20
CA PHE A 33 -1.24 -18.60 7.11
C PHE A 33 -1.98 -19.30 5.99
N LYS A 34 -2.96 -20.14 6.29
CA LYS A 34 -3.78 -20.79 5.27
C LYS A 34 -4.62 -19.78 4.48
N ALA A 35 -5.23 -18.81 5.17
CA ALA A 35 -5.95 -17.72 4.49
C ALA A 35 -5.00 -16.88 3.62
N PHE A 36 -3.77 -16.63 4.10
CA PHE A 36 -2.76 -15.93 3.32
C PHE A 36 -2.35 -16.70 2.06
N GLU A 37 -2.23 -18.03 2.10
CA GLU A 37 -1.94 -18.85 0.92
C GLU A 37 -2.96 -18.65 -0.20
N ASP A 38 -4.25 -18.57 0.14
CA ASP A 38 -5.33 -18.29 -0.81
C ASP A 38 -5.19 -16.87 -1.44
N ASP A 39 -4.55 -15.94 -0.71
CA ASP A 39 -4.34 -14.55 -1.12
C ASP A 39 -2.95 -14.26 -1.73
N ILE A 40 -2.02 -15.22 -1.79
CA ILE A 40 -0.63 -15.02 -2.26
C ILE A 40 -0.58 -14.35 -3.63
N GLN A 41 -1.45 -14.75 -4.55
CA GLN A 41 -1.47 -14.20 -5.91
C GLN A 41 -1.88 -12.72 -5.91
N LYS A 42 -2.83 -12.34 -5.04
CA LYS A 42 -3.28 -10.95 -4.88
C LYS A 42 -2.17 -10.09 -4.29
N PHE A 43 -1.49 -10.56 -3.25
CA PHE A 43 -0.33 -9.87 -2.68
C PHE A 43 0.80 -9.71 -3.68
N SER A 44 1.13 -10.77 -4.43
CA SER A 44 2.18 -10.74 -5.45
C SER A 44 1.88 -9.70 -6.53
N SER A 45 0.62 -9.61 -6.97
CA SER A 45 0.17 -8.58 -7.92
C SER A 45 0.34 -7.16 -7.37
N MET A 46 -0.04 -6.92 -6.11
CA MET A 46 0.14 -5.62 -5.46
C MET A 46 1.64 -5.23 -5.38
N PHE A 47 2.51 -6.17 -5.01
CA PHE A 47 3.95 -5.92 -4.96
C PHE A 47 4.57 -5.71 -6.33
N ASP A 48 4.17 -6.47 -7.37
CA ASP A 48 4.64 -6.22 -8.74
C ASP A 48 4.32 -4.78 -9.16
N VAL A 49 3.11 -4.31 -8.86
CA VAL A 49 2.69 -2.94 -9.16
C VAL A 49 3.50 -1.93 -8.34
N LEU A 50 3.62 -2.11 -7.03
CA LEU A 50 4.30 -1.13 -6.19
C LEU A 50 5.84 -1.25 -6.21
N SER A 51 6.43 -2.27 -6.82
CA SER A 51 7.89 -2.40 -6.98
C SER A 51 8.52 -1.39 -7.94
N ASN A 52 7.71 -0.61 -8.66
CA ASN A 52 8.19 0.38 -9.62
C ASN A 52 8.12 1.80 -9.05
N GLN A 53 9.27 2.47 -9.03
CA GLN A 53 9.41 3.82 -8.47
C GLN A 53 8.52 4.86 -9.14
N THR A 54 8.32 4.79 -10.47
CA THR A 54 7.46 5.73 -11.19
C THR A 54 6.00 5.54 -10.77
N ARG A 55 5.53 4.30 -10.63
CA ARG A 55 4.18 4.01 -10.14
C ARG A 55 3.96 4.51 -8.71
N ILE A 56 4.95 4.32 -7.82
CA ILE A 56 4.88 4.87 -6.45
C ILE A 56 4.79 6.40 -6.50
N LYS A 57 5.60 7.08 -7.32
CA LYS A 57 5.57 8.55 -7.46
C LYS A 57 4.22 9.05 -7.98
N MET A 58 3.64 8.35 -8.97
CA MET A 58 2.32 8.66 -9.50
C MET A 58 1.22 8.47 -8.44
N MET A 59 1.23 7.35 -7.70
CA MET A 59 0.29 7.11 -6.62
C MET A 59 0.41 8.15 -5.51
N ARG A 60 1.63 8.48 -5.09
CA ARG A 60 1.90 9.53 -4.11
C ARG A 60 1.28 10.85 -4.55
N ARG A 61 1.59 11.30 -5.77
CA ARG A 61 1.12 12.60 -6.27
C ARG A 61 -0.40 12.65 -6.41
N LEU A 62 -1.03 11.54 -6.78
CA LEU A 62 -2.48 11.39 -6.83
C LEU A 62 -3.11 11.49 -5.43
N VAL A 63 -2.57 10.78 -4.44
CA VAL A 63 -3.07 10.81 -3.05
C VAL A 63 -2.86 12.18 -2.41
N GLU A 64 -1.83 12.93 -2.81
CA GLU A 64 -1.60 14.32 -2.39
C GLU A 64 -2.56 15.33 -3.04
N ALA A 65 -3.32 14.95 -4.07
CA ALA A 65 -4.30 15.84 -4.72
C ALA A 65 -5.60 15.93 -3.88
N GLU A 66 -6.20 17.12 -3.80
CA GLU A 66 -7.36 17.43 -2.94
C GLU A 66 -8.55 16.48 -3.15
N ASP A 67 -8.80 16.04 -4.38
CA ASP A 67 -9.89 15.14 -4.76
C ASP A 67 -9.39 13.74 -5.19
N SER A 68 -8.13 13.44 -4.89
CA SER A 68 -7.44 12.21 -5.33
C SER A 68 -7.60 11.90 -6.82
N THR A 69 -7.68 12.96 -7.63
CA THR A 69 -7.86 12.89 -9.07
C THR A 69 -6.73 13.62 -9.77
N MET A 70 -6.25 13.05 -10.87
CA MET A 70 -5.22 13.66 -11.71
C MET A 70 -5.51 13.39 -13.18
N ASN A 71 -5.23 14.36 -14.04
CA ASN A 71 -5.23 14.11 -15.47
C ASN A 71 -3.84 13.73 -15.99
N PHE A 72 -3.80 13.19 -17.20
CA PHE A 72 -2.59 12.76 -17.87
C PHE A 72 -1.53 13.86 -17.98
N ALA A 73 -1.95 15.11 -18.23
CA ALA A 73 -1.04 16.25 -18.34
C ALA A 73 -0.47 16.66 -16.98
N ASP A 74 -1.22 16.49 -15.89
CA ASP A 74 -0.72 16.74 -14.54
C ASP A 74 0.43 15.77 -14.19
N PHE A 75 0.32 14.48 -14.56
CA PHE A 75 1.43 13.55 -14.36
C PHE A 75 2.67 13.91 -15.18
N ILE A 76 2.51 14.40 -16.41
CA ILE A 76 3.63 14.88 -17.22
C ILE A 76 4.31 16.07 -16.52
N ARG A 77 3.51 17.08 -16.16
CA ARG A 77 4.00 18.35 -15.60
C ARG A 77 4.61 18.17 -14.21
N ASP A 78 3.90 17.49 -13.32
CA ASP A 78 4.24 17.47 -11.89
C ASP A 78 5.34 16.45 -11.56
N LEU A 79 5.51 15.43 -12.41
CA LEU A 79 6.51 14.37 -12.21
C LEU A 79 7.60 14.34 -13.29
N ASP A 80 7.60 15.31 -14.22
CA ASP A 80 8.53 15.40 -15.35
C ASP A 80 8.60 14.08 -16.16
N LEU A 81 7.43 13.51 -16.44
CA LEU A 81 7.31 12.22 -17.14
C LEU A 81 6.97 12.43 -18.61
N ASN A 82 7.56 11.63 -19.50
CA ASN A 82 7.15 11.62 -20.90
C ASN A 82 5.79 10.90 -21.07
N PRO A 83 5.04 11.19 -22.16
CA PRO A 83 3.72 10.59 -22.39
C PRO A 83 3.70 9.06 -22.39
N LYS A 84 4.72 8.41 -22.94
CA LYS A 84 4.80 6.94 -22.99
C LYS A 84 4.89 6.38 -21.56
N THR A 85 5.75 6.96 -20.72
CA THR A 85 5.91 6.56 -19.33
C THR A 85 4.62 6.75 -18.53
N VAL A 86 3.91 7.86 -18.70
CA VAL A 86 2.61 8.07 -18.04
C VAL A 86 1.60 7.02 -18.49
N TRP A 87 1.51 6.74 -19.79
CA TRP A 87 0.57 5.76 -20.34
C TRP A 87 0.83 4.34 -19.82
N GLU A 88 2.08 3.85 -19.90
CA GLU A 88 2.45 2.50 -19.48
C GLU A 88 2.20 2.28 -18.00
N ASN A 89 2.56 3.25 -17.16
CA ASN A 89 2.40 3.14 -15.70
C ASN A 89 0.94 3.30 -15.28
N SER A 90 0.20 4.24 -15.87
CA SER A 90 -1.24 4.39 -15.58
C SER A 90 -2.01 3.15 -16.00
N LYS A 91 -1.64 2.51 -17.12
CA LYS A 91 -2.25 1.26 -17.57
C LYS A 91 -2.03 0.15 -16.55
N LYS A 92 -0.79 -0.10 -16.14
CA LYS A 92 -0.49 -1.13 -15.11
C LYS A 92 -1.20 -0.87 -13.77
N LEU A 93 -1.25 0.39 -13.35
CA LEU A 93 -1.99 0.78 -12.14
C LEU A 93 -3.51 0.59 -12.28
N THR A 94 -4.05 0.77 -13.47
CA THR A 94 -5.48 0.53 -13.75
C THR A 94 -5.78 -0.97 -13.79
N ASP A 95 -4.98 -1.74 -14.51
CA ASP A 95 -5.12 -3.19 -14.66
C ASP A 95 -5.03 -3.94 -13.31
N SER A 96 -4.39 -3.32 -12.32
CA SER A 96 -4.25 -3.84 -10.94
C SER A 96 -5.23 -3.23 -9.93
N GLY A 97 -6.13 -2.34 -10.35
CA GLY A 97 -7.15 -1.75 -9.49
C GLY A 97 -6.68 -0.64 -8.55
N PHE A 98 -5.44 -0.15 -8.69
CA PHE A 98 -4.97 1.03 -7.95
C PHE A 98 -5.53 2.34 -8.53
N LEU A 99 -5.73 2.39 -9.85
CA LEU A 99 -6.36 3.51 -10.54
C LEU A 99 -7.66 3.12 -11.22
N THR A 100 -8.58 4.08 -11.28
CA THR A 100 -9.76 4.03 -12.13
C THR A 100 -9.69 5.19 -13.13
N LYS A 101 -9.87 4.88 -14.42
CA LYS A 101 -9.94 5.90 -15.46
C LYS A 101 -11.37 6.41 -15.58
N THR A 102 -11.59 7.70 -15.28
CA THR A 102 -12.93 8.31 -15.24
C THR A 102 -13.37 8.97 -16.55
N GLY A 103 -12.45 9.09 -17.52
CA GLY A 103 -12.69 9.69 -18.84
C GLY A 103 -11.74 10.83 -19.14
N ARG A 104 -11.61 11.25 -20.41
CA ARG A 104 -10.75 12.38 -20.87
C ARG A 104 -9.29 12.36 -20.41
N GLY A 105 -8.74 11.18 -20.10
CA GLY A 105 -7.37 11.06 -19.58
C GLY A 105 -7.24 11.38 -18.09
N THR A 106 -8.35 11.38 -17.36
CA THR A 106 -8.41 11.55 -15.91
C THR A 106 -8.41 10.21 -15.19
N TYR A 107 -7.69 10.17 -14.07
CA TYR A 107 -7.50 9.03 -13.19
C TYR A 107 -7.90 9.42 -11.78
N CYS A 108 -8.55 8.53 -11.06
CA CYS A 108 -8.75 8.62 -9.63
C CYS A 108 -8.36 7.29 -8.96
N CYS A 109 -8.33 7.25 -7.64
CA CYS A 109 -8.18 6.02 -6.87
C CYS A 109 -9.30 5.89 -5.84
N SER A 110 -9.73 4.67 -5.58
CA SER A 110 -10.75 4.40 -4.56
C SER A 110 -10.18 4.64 -3.15
N GLU A 111 -11.05 4.84 -2.15
CA GLU A 111 -10.65 4.94 -0.74
C GLU A 111 -9.83 3.71 -0.29
N PHE A 112 -10.21 2.52 -0.77
CA PHE A 112 -9.44 1.29 -0.56
C PHE A 112 -8.03 1.41 -1.16
N SER A 113 -7.92 1.83 -2.42
CA SER A 113 -6.63 1.96 -3.11
C SER A 113 -5.72 2.99 -2.42
N GLN A 114 -6.29 4.08 -1.92
CA GLN A 114 -5.58 5.08 -1.12
C GLN A 114 -5.06 4.47 0.19
N SER A 115 -5.94 3.85 0.97
CA SER A 115 -5.60 3.24 2.24
C SER A 115 -4.56 2.11 2.08
N ALA A 116 -4.71 1.30 1.03
CA ALA A 116 -3.74 0.25 0.68
C ALA A 116 -2.37 0.85 0.31
N PHE A 117 -2.34 1.91 -0.50
CA PHE A 117 -1.10 2.59 -0.84
C PHE A 117 -0.43 3.19 0.40
N LEU A 118 -1.16 3.88 1.28
CA LEU A 118 -0.63 4.46 2.52
C LEU A 118 -0.09 3.37 3.46
N THR A 119 -0.79 2.24 3.57
CA THR A 119 -0.37 1.10 4.39
C THR A 119 0.94 0.49 3.87
N LEU A 120 1.00 0.18 2.57
CA LEU A 120 2.16 -0.48 1.96
C LEU A 120 3.37 0.44 1.78
N SER A 121 3.17 1.76 1.79
CA SER A 121 4.26 2.74 1.63
C SER A 121 4.66 3.40 2.94
N LEU A 122 3.82 4.29 3.48
CA LEU A 122 4.15 5.12 4.64
C LEU A 122 4.14 4.32 5.94
N ALA A 123 3.08 3.53 6.17
CA ALA A 123 2.97 2.75 7.40
C ALA A 123 4.07 1.70 7.45
N LEU A 124 4.25 0.90 6.38
CA LEU A 124 5.31 -0.10 6.33
C LEU A 124 6.71 0.51 6.56
N ARG A 125 7.04 1.65 5.92
CA ARG A 125 8.31 2.35 6.17
C ARG A 125 8.50 2.67 7.66
N ARG A 126 7.50 3.29 8.29
CA ARG A 126 7.56 3.67 9.71
C ARG A 126 7.62 2.45 10.64
N LEU A 127 6.90 1.38 10.29
CA LEU A 127 6.93 0.14 11.06
C LEU A 127 8.31 -0.50 11.02
N LEU A 128 8.95 -0.57 9.85
CA LEU A 128 10.31 -1.11 9.71
C LEU A 128 11.33 -0.27 10.50
N GLU A 129 11.27 1.07 10.40
CA GLU A 129 12.10 1.99 11.21
C GLU A 129 11.93 1.71 12.71
N SER A 130 10.68 1.57 13.17
CA SER A 130 10.39 1.33 14.60
C SER A 130 10.89 -0.04 15.06
N LEU A 131 10.82 -1.07 14.20
CA LEU A 131 11.28 -2.41 14.53
C LEU A 131 12.81 -2.48 14.63
N GLU A 132 13.51 -1.77 13.75
CA GLU A 132 14.98 -1.64 13.78
C GLU A 132 15.43 -0.93 15.06
N GLU A 133 14.81 0.20 15.42
CA GLU A 133 15.09 0.92 16.67
C GLU A 133 14.88 0.03 17.91
N ILE A 134 13.81 -0.78 17.93
CA ILE A 134 13.54 -1.73 19.01
C ILE A 134 14.60 -2.83 19.08
N GLU A 135 15.13 -3.27 17.93
CA GLU A 135 16.21 -4.26 17.89
C GLU A 135 17.53 -3.68 18.41
N ASP A 136 17.89 -2.47 17.99
CA ASP A 136 19.11 -1.80 18.41
C ASP A 136 19.13 -1.50 19.92
N LEU A 137 17.98 -1.14 20.50
CA LEU A 137 17.85 -0.99 21.97
C LEU A 137 18.08 -2.30 22.76
N ARG A 138 18.10 -3.45 22.10
CA ARG A 138 18.37 -4.77 22.73
C ARG A 138 19.82 -5.22 22.60
N ARG A 139 20.63 -4.57 21.77
CA ARG A 139 22.05 -4.88 21.57
C ARG A 139 22.92 -4.11 22.56
#